data_AF-A0AAD3WDF6-F1
#
_entry.id   AF-A0AAD3WDF6-F1
#
_cell.length_a   1.000
_cell.length_b   1.000
_cell.length_c   1.000
_cell.angle_alpha   90.00
_cell.angle_beta   90.00
_cell.angle_gamma   90.00
#
_symmetry.space_group_name_H-M   'P 1'
#
loop_
_entity.id
_entity.type
_entity.pdbx_description
1 polymer ?
#
loop_
_entity_poly.entity_id
_entity_poly.type
_entity_poly.pdbx_seq_one_letter_code
_entity_poly.pdbx_strand_id
1 'polypeptide(L)'
;MKQARILALLLAVAFVLISSGQALAAMTPEQRAMYNEWYLARFGRLPSTSDPAPTQPEPTPTPSNPPSGASKGKIAPVEPSAFEQEVFQLINQERVKIGLKPLKLNPYVSAVARVKADDMIKNNYYAHGSSYGYSGSMLSYFGVSVNLSRENICQAYNAQGAHKSFMGSTSHRENMLKAYWEEVGIGVIKKPGSQLYYVVEIFVR
;
A
#
# COMPACT_ATOMS: atom_id res chain seq x y z
N MET A 1 -7.60 -14.97 18.80
CA MET A 1 -6.13 -14.99 18.66
C MET A 1 -5.55 -16.33 18.19
N LYS A 2 -6.03 -17.50 18.64
CA LYS A 2 -5.52 -18.81 18.19
C LYS A 2 -5.87 -19.15 16.73
N GLN A 3 -7.09 -18.84 16.26
CA GLN A 3 -7.49 -19.13 14.88
C GLN A 3 -6.76 -18.27 13.82
N ALA A 4 -6.49 -16.99 14.11
CA ALA A 4 -5.70 -16.13 13.23
C ALA A 4 -4.23 -16.58 13.10
N ARG A 5 -3.66 -17.19 14.16
CA ARG A 5 -2.31 -17.77 14.13
C ARG A 5 -2.25 -19.08 13.35
N ILE A 6 -3.30 -19.91 13.41
CA ILE A 6 -3.41 -21.14 12.62
C ILE A 6 -3.57 -20.80 11.13
N LEU A 7 -4.37 -19.78 10.80
CA LEU A 7 -4.55 -19.31 9.42
C LEU A 7 -3.25 -18.74 8.83
N ALA A 8 -2.48 -17.97 9.62
CA ALA A 8 -1.20 -17.42 9.23
C ALA A 8 -0.10 -18.49 9.03
N LEU A 9 -0.08 -19.56 9.84
CA LEU A 9 0.87 -20.67 9.70
C LEU A 9 0.57 -21.53 8.45
N LEU A 10 -0.71 -21.77 8.15
CA LEU A 10 -1.13 -22.53 6.96
C LEU A 10 -0.90 -21.74 5.66
N LEU A 11 -1.04 -20.41 5.71
CA LEU A 11 -0.69 -19.51 4.60
C LEU A 11 0.81 -19.60 4.25
N ALA A 12 1.70 -19.68 5.24
CA ALA A 12 3.14 -19.80 5.00
C ALA A 12 3.51 -21.12 4.27
N VAL A 13 2.85 -22.23 4.59
CA VAL A 13 3.11 -23.54 3.94
C VAL A 13 2.65 -23.55 2.48
N ALA A 14 1.58 -22.85 2.12
CA ALA A 14 1.16 -22.70 0.72
C ALA A 14 2.16 -21.87 -0.12
N PHE A 15 2.92 -20.96 0.50
CA PHE A 15 3.92 -20.12 -0.18
C PHE A 15 5.26 -20.79 -0.45
N VAL A 16 5.67 -21.76 0.39
CA VAL A 16 6.97 -22.45 0.25
C VAL A 16 7.08 -23.29 -1.04
N LEU A 17 5.96 -23.60 -1.71
CA LEU A 17 5.94 -24.40 -2.94
C LEU A 17 5.88 -23.59 -4.25
N ILE A 18 5.89 -22.25 -4.19
CA ILE A 18 5.69 -21.38 -5.37
C ILE A 18 6.99 -20.66 -5.73
N SER A 19 8.00 -21.41 -6.18
CA SER A 19 9.03 -20.89 -7.06
C SER A 19 8.73 -21.40 -8.48
N SER A 20 8.86 -20.56 -9.50
CA SER A 20 8.84 -20.89 -10.94
C SER A 20 7.51 -20.91 -11.75
N GLY A 21 6.40 -20.34 -11.26
CA GLY A 21 5.28 -19.98 -12.15
C GLY A 21 4.39 -21.14 -12.66
N GLN A 22 4.56 -22.37 -12.15
CA GLN A 22 3.66 -23.51 -12.43
C GLN A 22 2.60 -23.75 -11.32
N ALA A 23 2.51 -22.86 -10.33
CA ALA A 23 1.87 -23.16 -9.05
C ALA A 23 0.34 -23.27 -9.07
N LEU A 24 -0.38 -22.62 -9.99
CA LEU A 24 -1.85 -22.66 -9.98
C LEU A 24 -2.40 -24.03 -10.36
N ALA A 25 -1.73 -24.80 -11.23
CA ALA A 25 -2.19 -26.13 -11.63
C ALA A 25 -1.88 -27.21 -10.57
N ALA A 26 -0.84 -26.99 -9.76
CA ALA A 26 -0.35 -27.94 -8.76
C ALA A 26 -1.03 -27.84 -7.39
N MET A 27 -1.82 -26.79 -7.13
CA MET A 27 -2.58 -26.63 -5.88
C MET A 27 -3.71 -27.65 -5.77
N THR A 28 -3.86 -28.25 -4.58
CA THR A 28 -5.07 -29.00 -4.23
C THR A 28 -6.31 -28.10 -4.30
N PRO A 29 -7.54 -28.64 -4.44
CA PRO A 29 -8.76 -27.83 -4.42
C PRO A 29 -8.88 -26.92 -3.19
N GLU A 30 -8.46 -27.41 -2.02
CA GLU A 30 -8.46 -26.66 -0.76
C GLU A 30 -7.45 -25.52 -0.78
N GLN A 31 -6.21 -25.77 -1.25
CA GLN A 31 -5.19 -24.74 -1.42
C GLN A 31 -5.64 -23.67 -2.42
N ARG A 32 -6.31 -24.08 -3.50
CA ARG A 32 -6.88 -23.17 -4.51
C ARG A 32 -8.00 -22.32 -3.94
N ALA A 33 -8.89 -22.89 -3.11
CA ALA A 33 -9.95 -22.15 -2.44
C ALA A 33 -9.37 -21.12 -1.47
N MET A 34 -8.41 -21.52 -0.63
CA MET A 34 -7.71 -20.59 0.27
C MET A 34 -6.97 -19.49 -0.48
N TYR A 35 -6.32 -19.82 -1.60
CA TYR A 35 -5.65 -18.85 -2.46
C TYR A 35 -6.64 -17.85 -3.06
N ASN A 36 -7.77 -18.33 -3.59
CA ASN A 36 -8.82 -17.50 -4.14
C ASN A 36 -9.43 -16.57 -3.08
N GLU A 37 -9.71 -17.07 -1.89
CA GLU A 37 -10.22 -16.27 -0.76
C GLU A 37 -9.21 -15.18 -0.34
N TRP A 38 -7.93 -15.55 -0.22
CA TRP A 38 -6.87 -14.58 0.06
C TRP A 38 -6.75 -13.52 -1.04
N TYR A 39 -6.80 -13.94 -2.31
CA TYR A 39 -6.65 -13.06 -3.46
C TYR A 39 -7.86 -12.13 -3.62
N LEU A 40 -9.08 -12.64 -3.40
CA LEU A 40 -10.31 -11.85 -3.32
C LEU A 40 -10.24 -10.84 -2.17
N ALA A 41 -9.81 -11.26 -0.99
CA ALA A 41 -9.68 -10.37 0.16
C ALA A 41 -8.66 -9.26 -0.08
N ARG A 42 -7.55 -9.55 -0.78
CA ARG A 42 -6.46 -8.61 -1.03
C ARG A 42 -6.71 -7.70 -2.23
N PHE A 43 -7.27 -8.23 -3.32
CA PHE A 43 -7.34 -7.57 -4.62
C PHE A 43 -8.77 -7.37 -5.14
N GLY A 44 -9.79 -7.88 -4.45
CA GLY A 44 -11.19 -7.71 -4.83
C GLY A 44 -11.59 -8.39 -6.15
N ARG A 45 -10.77 -9.30 -6.66
CA ARG A 45 -11.01 -10.12 -7.85
C ARG A 45 -10.36 -11.49 -7.68
N LEU A 46 -10.62 -12.43 -8.56
CA LEU A 46 -9.89 -13.70 -8.61
C LEU A 46 -8.53 -13.54 -9.33
N PRO A 47 -7.55 -14.42 -9.05
CA PRO A 47 -6.24 -14.39 -9.68
C PRO A 47 -6.29 -14.81 -11.16
N SER A 48 -5.49 -14.14 -11.98
CA SER A 48 -5.29 -14.35 -13.41
C SER A 48 -3.91 -14.99 -13.67
N THR A 49 -3.75 -15.67 -14.81
CA THR A 49 -2.45 -16.21 -15.27
C THR A 49 -1.38 -15.14 -15.51
N SER A 50 -1.80 -13.88 -15.69
CA SER A 50 -0.92 -12.71 -15.81
C SER A 50 -0.45 -12.12 -14.48
N ASP A 51 -0.99 -12.60 -13.37
CA ASP A 51 -0.73 -12.03 -12.05
C ASP A 51 0.59 -12.60 -11.50
N PRO A 52 1.46 -11.75 -10.90
CA PRO A 52 2.69 -12.23 -10.29
C PRO A 52 2.36 -13.25 -9.20
N ALA A 53 3.13 -14.33 -9.15
CA ALA A 53 3.06 -15.31 -8.08
C ALA A 53 3.18 -14.56 -6.74
N PRO A 54 2.31 -14.85 -5.75
CA PRO A 54 2.40 -14.14 -4.51
C PRO A 54 3.65 -14.66 -3.79
N THR A 55 4.45 -13.73 -3.31
CA THR A 55 5.67 -14.03 -2.57
C THR A 55 5.33 -14.03 -1.08
N GLN A 56 5.92 -14.97 -0.34
CA GLN A 56 5.96 -14.90 1.12
C GLN A 56 6.45 -13.49 1.51
N PRO A 57 5.82 -12.81 2.49
CA PRO A 57 6.35 -11.54 2.97
C PRO A 57 7.78 -11.80 3.47
N GLU A 58 8.76 -11.24 2.77
CA GLU A 58 10.14 -11.16 3.27
C GLU A 58 10.12 -10.46 4.63
N PRO A 59 11.06 -10.80 5.52
CA PRO A 59 11.17 -10.12 6.81
C PRO A 59 11.21 -8.61 6.58
N THR A 60 10.26 -7.91 7.20
CA THR A 60 10.15 -6.46 7.16
C THR A 60 11.53 -5.85 7.45
N PRO A 61 12.08 -4.98 6.57
CA PRO A 61 13.30 -4.27 6.91
C PRO A 61 13.07 -3.52 8.22
N THR A 62 13.98 -3.70 9.18
CA THR A 62 13.96 -2.91 10.41
C THR A 62 13.97 -1.43 10.01
N PRO A 63 12.98 -0.61 10.46
CA PRO A 63 12.97 0.80 10.13
C PRO A 63 14.31 1.41 10.54
N SER A 64 15.07 1.89 9.58
CA SER A 64 16.31 2.61 9.86
C SER A 64 16.00 4.09 10.05
N ASN A 65 16.86 4.79 10.78
CA ASN A 65 16.88 6.25 10.67
C ASN A 65 17.20 6.63 9.22
N PRO A 66 16.68 7.77 8.72
CA PRO A 66 17.06 8.28 7.42
C PRO A 66 18.59 8.33 7.26
N PRO A 67 19.13 8.12 6.04
CA PRO A 67 20.56 8.15 5.81
C PRO A 67 21.20 9.41 6.41
N SER A 68 22.26 9.23 7.22
CA SER A 68 23.01 10.34 7.81
C SER A 68 23.86 11.02 6.72
N GLY A 69 23.24 11.98 6.07
CA GLY A 69 23.77 12.80 5.00
C GLY A 69 22.64 13.76 4.61
N ALA A 70 22.95 15.05 4.50
CA ALA A 70 22.01 16.18 4.38
C ALA A 70 20.61 15.80 3.89
N SER A 71 19.56 16.29 4.59
CA SER A 71 18.19 16.37 4.05
C SER A 71 18.27 16.63 2.55
N LYS A 72 17.54 15.86 1.73
CA LYS A 72 17.57 15.99 0.25
C LYS A 72 17.05 17.35 -0.27
N GLY A 73 17.02 18.39 0.57
CA GLY A 73 16.33 19.63 0.32
C GLY A 73 14.82 19.43 0.38
N LYS A 74 14.08 20.51 0.09
CA LYS A 74 12.63 20.42 -0.05
C LYS A 74 12.30 19.60 -1.29
N ILE A 75 11.54 18.52 -1.12
CA ILE A 75 11.02 17.76 -2.26
C ILE A 75 10.13 18.68 -3.12
N ALA A 76 10.19 18.52 -4.44
CA ALA A 76 9.33 19.26 -5.34
C ALA A 76 7.89 18.71 -5.31
N PRO A 77 6.86 19.56 -5.47
CA PRO A 77 5.49 19.09 -5.61
C PRO A 77 5.32 18.30 -6.90
N VAL A 78 4.38 17.37 -6.93
CA VAL A 78 4.03 16.61 -8.12
C VAL A 78 2.56 16.75 -8.49
N GLU A 79 2.29 16.77 -9.78
CA GLU A 79 0.92 16.62 -10.30
C GLU A 79 0.47 15.16 -10.21
N PRO A 80 -0.80 14.90 -9.87
CA PRO A 80 -1.32 13.54 -9.79
C PRO A 80 -1.43 12.91 -11.17
N SER A 81 -1.09 11.62 -11.24
CA SER A 81 -1.48 10.76 -12.36
C SER A 81 -2.98 10.50 -12.36
N ALA A 82 -3.52 10.02 -13.48
CA ALA A 82 -4.93 9.63 -13.56
C ALA A 82 -5.30 8.57 -12.50
N PHE A 83 -4.40 7.64 -12.19
CA PHE A 83 -4.60 6.64 -11.14
C PHE A 83 -4.71 7.31 -9.77
N GLU A 84 -3.75 8.15 -9.40
CA GLU A 84 -3.76 8.85 -8.09
C GLU A 84 -4.98 9.77 -7.96
N GLN A 85 -5.34 10.48 -9.04
CA GLN A 85 -6.52 11.34 -9.08
C GLN A 85 -7.82 10.55 -8.85
N GLU A 86 -7.94 9.35 -9.43
CA GLU A 86 -9.10 8.50 -9.23
C GLU A 86 -9.17 7.96 -7.79
N VAL A 87 -8.05 7.49 -7.22
CA VAL A 87 -8.01 7.07 -5.80
C VAL A 87 -8.41 8.23 -4.88
N PHE A 88 -7.91 9.44 -5.13
CA PHE A 88 -8.28 10.65 -4.38
C PHE A 88 -9.78 10.93 -4.43
N GLN A 89 -10.39 10.84 -5.61
CA GLN A 89 -11.83 11.03 -5.78
C GLN A 89 -12.62 9.98 -5.00
N LEU A 90 -12.22 8.71 -5.07
CA LEU A 90 -12.88 7.62 -4.35
C LEU A 90 -12.79 7.80 -2.82
N ILE A 91 -11.64 8.21 -2.28
CA ILE A 91 -11.49 8.55 -0.85
C ILE A 91 -12.52 9.62 -0.46
N ASN A 92 -12.60 10.70 -1.22
CA ASN A 92 -13.50 11.81 -0.90
C ASN A 92 -14.98 11.46 -1.08
N GLN A 93 -15.32 10.57 -2.01
CA GLN A 93 -16.67 10.02 -2.10
C GLN A 93 -17.06 9.28 -0.82
N GLU A 94 -16.20 8.42 -0.28
CA GLU A 94 -16.47 7.71 0.98
C GLU A 94 -16.58 8.66 2.17
N ARG A 95 -15.73 9.69 2.23
CA ARG A 95 -15.80 10.71 3.30
C ARG A 95 -17.10 11.50 3.25
N VAL A 96 -17.53 11.95 2.06
CA VAL A 96 -18.77 12.71 1.89
C VAL A 96 -20.00 11.86 2.22
N LYS A 97 -20.02 10.57 1.87
CA LYS A 97 -21.12 9.64 2.20
C LYS A 97 -21.42 9.58 3.71
N ILE A 98 -20.42 9.77 4.56
CA ILE A 98 -20.56 9.74 6.02
C ILE A 98 -20.54 11.14 6.65
N GLY A 99 -20.69 12.20 5.86
CA GLY A 99 -20.77 13.58 6.35
C GLY A 99 -19.43 14.21 6.75
N LEU A 100 -18.30 13.62 6.36
CA LEU A 100 -16.98 14.22 6.59
C LEU A 100 -16.61 15.24 5.51
N LYS A 101 -15.79 16.21 5.89
CA LYS A 101 -15.18 17.15 4.93
C LYS A 101 -14.25 16.39 3.97
N PRO A 102 -14.28 16.73 2.66
CA PRO A 102 -13.32 16.19 1.71
C PRO A 102 -11.91 16.65 2.07
N LEU A 103 -10.94 15.77 1.86
CA LEU A 103 -9.52 16.05 1.97
C LEU A 103 -9.05 16.88 0.79
N LYS A 104 -7.99 17.66 1.01
CA LYS A 104 -7.21 18.26 -0.07
C LYS A 104 -6.09 17.31 -0.50
N LEU A 105 -5.81 17.24 -1.79
CA LEU A 105 -4.66 16.52 -2.28
C LEU A 105 -3.42 17.39 -2.09
N ASN A 106 -2.44 16.92 -1.32
CA ASN A 106 -1.19 17.62 -1.07
C ASN A 106 -0.09 17.12 -2.03
N PRO A 107 0.44 17.98 -2.92
CA PRO A 107 1.39 17.55 -3.94
C PRO A 107 2.78 17.24 -3.38
N TYR A 108 3.17 17.81 -2.24
CA TYR A 108 4.44 17.51 -1.56
C TYR A 108 4.37 16.17 -0.83
N VAL A 109 3.27 15.92 -0.12
CA VAL A 109 3.01 14.63 0.54
C VAL A 109 2.89 13.52 -0.51
N SER A 110 2.27 13.80 -1.66
CA SER A 110 2.19 12.86 -2.79
C SER A 110 3.57 12.51 -3.35
N ALA A 111 4.47 13.49 -3.45
CA ALA A 111 5.85 13.24 -3.86
C ALA A 111 6.56 12.28 -2.88
N VAL A 112 6.38 12.46 -1.56
CA VAL A 112 6.92 11.54 -0.55
C VAL A 112 6.27 10.15 -0.62
N ALA A 113 4.97 10.07 -0.86
CA ALA A 113 4.27 8.80 -1.05
C ALA A 113 4.78 8.03 -2.28
N ARG A 114 5.12 8.71 -3.39
CA ARG A 114 5.78 8.09 -4.55
C ARG A 114 7.17 7.56 -4.21
N VAL A 115 7.96 8.31 -3.44
CA VAL A 115 9.26 7.83 -2.94
C VAL A 115 9.08 6.57 -2.09
N LYS A 116 8.08 6.51 -1.22
CA LYS A 116 7.78 5.31 -0.42
C LYS A 116 7.40 4.11 -1.28
N ALA A 117 6.55 4.30 -2.29
CA ALA A 117 6.16 3.24 -3.22
C ALA A 117 7.37 2.71 -4.02
N ASP A 118 8.21 3.62 -4.50
CA ASP A 118 9.44 3.29 -5.22
C ASP A 118 10.48 2.60 -4.31
N ASP A 119 10.61 3.03 -3.06
CA ASP A 119 11.49 2.40 -2.06
C ASP A 119 11.08 0.95 -1.78
N MET A 120 9.77 0.67 -1.64
CA MET A 120 9.24 -0.69 -1.51
C MET A 120 9.61 -1.57 -2.71
N ILE A 121 9.54 -1.02 -3.92
CA ILE A 121 9.86 -1.76 -5.15
C ILE A 121 11.36 -2.01 -5.26
N LYS A 122 12.19 -0.97 -5.10
CA LYS A 122 13.65 -1.03 -5.27
C LYS A 122 14.33 -1.91 -4.24
N ASN A 123 13.84 -1.90 -3.01
CA ASN A 123 14.39 -2.67 -1.90
C ASN A 123 13.61 -3.96 -1.63
N ASN A 124 12.76 -4.38 -2.57
CA ASN A 124 12.01 -5.64 -2.56
C ASN A 124 11.26 -5.95 -1.25
N TYR A 125 10.61 -4.96 -0.64
CA TYR A 125 9.85 -5.17 0.59
C TYR A 125 8.42 -4.64 0.50
N TYR A 126 7.58 -5.07 1.44
CA TYR A 126 6.19 -4.60 1.56
C TYR A 126 5.83 -4.38 3.03
N ALA A 127 6.08 -3.17 3.52
CA ALA A 127 5.88 -2.79 4.92
C ALA A 127 5.80 -1.28 5.13
N HIS A 128 5.32 -0.84 6.29
CA HIS A 128 5.27 0.57 6.67
C HIS A 128 6.66 1.18 6.93
N GLY A 129 7.57 0.43 7.56
CA GLY A 129 8.97 0.84 7.73
C GLY A 129 9.69 0.96 6.38
N SER A 130 10.58 1.94 6.24
CA SER A 130 11.39 2.17 5.03
C SER A 130 12.85 2.43 5.38
N SER A 131 13.68 2.57 4.34
CA SER A 131 15.06 3.06 4.44
C SER A 131 15.16 4.50 5.00
N TYR A 132 14.03 5.21 5.08
CA TYR A 132 13.87 6.56 5.62
C TYR A 132 13.09 6.56 6.96
N GLY A 133 12.84 5.40 7.55
CA GLY A 133 11.98 5.24 8.73
C GLY A 133 10.50 5.12 8.38
N TYR A 134 9.61 5.55 9.27
CA TYR A 134 8.17 5.58 9.00
C TYR A 134 7.76 6.86 8.27
N SER A 135 6.52 6.94 7.77
CA SER A 135 6.03 8.06 6.95
C SER A 135 6.30 9.45 7.55
N GLY A 136 6.18 9.63 8.87
CA GLY A 136 6.53 10.88 9.54
C GLY A 136 8.01 11.26 9.41
N SER A 137 8.91 10.29 9.55
CA SER A 137 10.35 10.48 9.32
C SER A 137 10.65 10.79 7.86
N MET A 138 9.94 10.16 6.91
CA MET A 138 10.08 10.46 5.48
C MET A 138 9.68 11.89 5.17
N LEU A 139 8.52 12.33 5.64
CA LEU A 139 8.02 13.69 5.44
C LEU A 139 9.03 14.71 5.96
N SER A 140 9.52 14.52 7.19
CA SER A 140 10.54 15.38 7.80
C SER A 140 11.84 15.39 6.99
N TYR A 141 12.34 14.23 6.57
CA TYR A 141 13.58 14.11 5.78
C TYR A 141 13.51 14.89 4.46
N PHE A 142 12.34 14.91 3.82
CA PHE A 142 12.06 15.63 2.58
C PHE A 142 11.58 17.08 2.77
N GLY A 143 11.66 17.61 4.00
CA GLY A 143 11.34 18.99 4.32
C GLY A 143 9.84 19.31 4.33
N VAL A 144 8.98 18.31 4.50
CA VAL A 144 7.53 18.45 4.62
C VAL A 144 7.14 18.39 6.10
N SER A 145 6.86 19.55 6.70
CA SER A 145 6.45 19.66 8.09
C SER A 145 4.94 19.44 8.25
N VAL A 146 4.57 18.48 9.09
CA VAL A 146 3.17 18.18 9.45
C VAL A 146 3.10 17.90 10.95
N ASN A 147 1.94 18.10 11.57
CA ASN A 147 1.72 17.81 12.98
C ASN A 147 1.48 16.33 13.23
N LEU A 148 0.76 15.68 12.31
CA LEU A 148 0.42 14.26 12.40
C LEU A 148 0.39 13.63 11.01
N SER A 149 0.81 12.37 10.92
CA SER A 149 0.72 11.59 9.68
C SER A 149 0.33 10.13 9.95
N ARG A 150 -0.41 9.50 9.03
CA ARG A 150 -0.65 8.05 9.04
C ARG A 150 -0.71 7.49 7.63
N GLU A 151 -0.25 6.26 7.46
CA GLU A 151 -0.05 5.62 6.15
C GLU A 151 -0.99 4.43 5.94
N ASN A 152 -1.52 4.30 4.72
CA ASN A 152 -2.03 3.04 4.18
C ASN A 152 -1.15 2.61 3.00
N ILE A 153 -0.88 1.31 2.87
CA ILE A 153 -0.20 0.72 1.70
C ILE A 153 -0.99 -0.45 1.14
N CYS A 154 -1.10 -0.53 -0.18
CA CYS A 154 -1.65 -1.67 -0.90
C CYS A 154 -0.87 -1.98 -2.17
N GLN A 155 -1.16 -3.14 -2.75
CA GLN A 155 -0.79 -3.46 -4.13
C GLN A 155 -2.08 -3.65 -4.92
N ALA A 156 -2.17 -3.08 -6.12
CA ALA A 156 -3.39 -3.11 -6.91
C ALA A 156 -3.09 -3.06 -8.42
N TYR A 157 -4.07 -3.40 -9.25
CA TYR A 157 -3.95 -3.36 -10.70
C TYR A 157 -4.55 -2.08 -11.32
N ASN A 158 -5.45 -1.42 -10.59
CA ASN A 158 -6.14 -0.19 -10.98
C ASN A 158 -6.61 0.55 -9.72
N ALA A 159 -7.06 1.80 -9.90
CA ALA A 159 -7.45 2.68 -8.80
C ALA A 159 -8.64 2.14 -8.00
N GLN A 160 -9.64 1.58 -8.67
CA GLN A 160 -10.81 1.00 -8.01
C GLN A 160 -10.42 -0.22 -7.16
N GLY A 161 -9.51 -1.06 -7.66
CA GLY A 161 -8.96 -2.18 -6.92
C GLY A 161 -8.16 -1.72 -5.68
N ALA A 162 -7.37 -0.66 -5.81
CA ALA A 162 -6.64 -0.07 -4.69
C ALA A 162 -7.60 0.42 -3.60
N HIS A 163 -8.60 1.21 -4.00
CA HIS A 163 -9.59 1.75 -3.09
C HIS A 163 -10.41 0.65 -2.42
N LYS A 164 -10.85 -0.38 -3.16
CA LYS A 164 -11.54 -1.55 -2.59
C LYS A 164 -10.65 -2.30 -1.60
N SER A 165 -9.36 -2.47 -1.88
CA SER A 165 -8.41 -3.10 -0.96
C SER A 165 -8.30 -2.34 0.36
N PHE A 166 -8.19 -1.00 0.30
CA PHE A 166 -8.18 -0.16 1.49
C PHE A 166 -9.51 -0.22 2.25
N MET A 167 -10.64 -0.07 1.58
CA MET A 167 -11.95 -0.14 2.22
C MET A 167 -12.27 -1.53 2.78
N GLY A 168 -11.76 -2.60 2.18
CA GLY A 168 -11.92 -3.97 2.68
C GLY A 168 -11.22 -4.23 4.02
N SER A 169 -10.17 -3.49 4.33
CA SER A 169 -9.41 -3.59 5.59
C SER A 169 -9.94 -2.62 6.65
N THR A 170 -10.37 -3.13 7.80
CA THR A 170 -10.83 -2.28 8.92
C THR A 170 -9.82 -1.21 9.31
N SER A 171 -8.54 -1.57 9.48
CA SER A 171 -7.49 -0.62 9.89
C SER A 171 -7.22 0.47 8.85
N HIS A 172 -7.25 0.14 7.56
CA HIS A 172 -7.03 1.11 6.47
C HIS A 172 -8.25 2.02 6.29
N ARG A 173 -9.46 1.44 6.33
CA ARG A 173 -10.73 2.17 6.28
C ARG A 173 -10.84 3.16 7.44
N GLU A 174 -10.57 2.71 8.66
CA GLU A 174 -10.60 3.58 9.85
C GLU A 174 -9.62 4.73 9.75
N ASN A 175 -8.46 4.54 9.11
CA ASN A 175 -7.51 5.61 8.84
C ASN A 175 -8.11 6.66 7.90
N MET A 176 -8.58 6.21 6.73
CA MET A 176 -9.13 7.05 5.66
C MET A 176 -10.32 7.91 6.12
N LEU A 177 -11.10 7.37 7.06
CA LEU A 177 -12.34 7.99 7.56
C LEU A 177 -12.18 8.69 8.92
N LYS A 178 -10.96 9.00 9.38
CA LYS A 178 -10.80 9.91 10.53
C LYS A 178 -11.13 11.34 10.13
N ALA A 179 -11.96 11.99 10.94
CA ALA A 179 -12.46 13.35 10.70
C ALA A 179 -11.38 14.43 10.79
N TYR A 180 -10.31 14.20 11.55
CA TYR A 180 -9.26 15.19 11.79
C TYR A 180 -8.23 15.31 10.66
N TRP A 181 -8.27 14.43 9.66
CA TRP A 181 -7.42 14.59 8.48
C TRP A 181 -7.90 15.74 7.63
N GLU A 182 -6.95 16.55 7.18
CA GLU A 182 -7.20 17.74 6.36
C GLU A 182 -6.72 17.52 4.93
N GLU A 183 -5.61 16.78 4.78
CA GLU A 183 -4.97 16.54 3.50
C GLU A 183 -4.53 15.07 3.35
N VAL A 184 -4.37 14.64 2.11
CA VAL A 184 -3.79 13.34 1.76
C VAL A 184 -2.78 13.53 0.63
N GLY A 185 -1.67 12.81 0.69
CA GLY A 185 -0.82 12.57 -0.48
C GLY A 185 -0.95 11.13 -0.94
N ILE A 186 -0.97 10.92 -2.25
CA ILE A 186 -1.12 9.60 -2.85
C ILE A 186 0.06 9.37 -3.80
N GLY A 187 0.71 8.23 -3.65
CA GLY A 187 1.81 7.81 -4.50
C GLY A 187 1.53 6.46 -5.13
N VAL A 188 1.65 6.40 -6.45
CA VAL A 188 1.44 5.16 -7.22
C VAL A 188 2.65 4.89 -8.11
N ILE A 189 3.27 3.72 -7.96
CA ILE A 189 4.40 3.29 -8.79
C ILE A 189 4.13 1.89 -9.34
N LYS A 190 4.24 1.73 -10.66
CA LYS A 190 4.13 0.42 -11.33
C LYS A 190 5.39 -0.40 -11.07
N LYS A 191 5.24 -1.64 -10.62
CA LYS A 191 6.38 -2.57 -10.50
C LYS A 191 6.89 -2.92 -11.92
N PRO A 192 8.19 -2.73 -12.22
CA PRO A 192 8.76 -3.08 -13.52
C PRO A 192 8.48 -4.54 -13.89
N GLY A 193 8.14 -4.80 -15.15
CA GLY A 193 7.82 -6.14 -15.66
C GLY A 193 6.52 -6.76 -15.12
N SER A 194 5.67 -5.99 -14.43
CA SER A 194 4.41 -6.47 -13.84
C SER A 194 3.24 -5.53 -14.15
N GLN A 195 2.00 -6.02 -14.02
CA GLN A 195 0.80 -5.18 -14.02
C GLN A 195 0.46 -4.62 -12.64
N LEU A 196 1.24 -4.97 -11.61
CA LEU A 196 1.00 -4.58 -10.24
C LEU A 196 1.53 -3.16 -9.96
N TYR A 197 0.73 -2.34 -9.31
CA TYR A 197 1.10 -1.05 -8.76
C TYR A 197 1.25 -1.14 -7.25
N TYR A 198 2.23 -0.43 -6.69
CA TYR A 198 2.34 -0.16 -5.27
C TYR A 198 1.67 1.19 -5.02
N VAL A 199 0.70 1.22 -4.11
CA VAL A 199 -0.12 2.39 -3.79
C VAL A 199 0.09 2.75 -2.33
N VAL A 200 0.39 4.03 -2.09
CA VAL A 200 0.63 4.60 -0.77
C VAL A 200 -0.30 5.79 -0.58
N GLU A 201 -1.05 5.81 0.52
CA GLU A 201 -1.82 6.96 0.98
C GLU A 201 -1.19 7.47 2.27
N ILE A 202 -0.83 8.76 2.33
CA ILE A 202 -0.33 9.41 3.54
C ILE A 202 -1.31 10.52 3.90
N PHE A 203 -2.03 10.34 5.01
CA PHE A 203 -2.96 11.32 5.55
C PHE A 203 -2.24 12.23 6.52
N VAL A 204 -2.49 13.54 6.45
CA VAL A 204 -1.78 14.54 7.27
C VAL A 204 -2.71 15.61 7.86
N ARG A 205 -2.22 16.24 8.93
CA ARG A 205 -2.74 17.41 9.64
C ARG A 205 -1.57 18.23 10.18
#